data_AF-A0A9P6VHS6-F1
#
_entry.id   AF-A0A9P6VHS6-F1
#
_cell.length_a   1.000
_cell.length_b   1.000
_cell.length_c   1.000
_cell.angle_alpha   90.00
_cell.angle_beta   90.00
_cell.angle_gamma   90.00
#
_symmetry.space_group_name_H-M   'P 1'
#
loop_
_entity.id
_entity.type
_entity.pdbx_description
1 polymer ?
#
loop_
_entity_poly.entity_id
_entity_poly.type
_entity_poly.pdbx_seq_one_letter_code
_entity_poly.pdbx_strand_id
1 'polypeptide(L)'
;MATVVCSCVQCASELGCFRNSWTGIGNSYFSPVYPPVTYINGFEPTGDVFAKGILQDLACRKCAKVVGLICNDAPTGHLLKKCEISNHIITYANCRA
;
A
#
# COMPACT_ATOMS: atom_id res chain seq x y z
N MET A 1 -4.28 18.37 -9.03
CA MET A 1 -3.52 17.13 -8.77
C MET A 1 -4.41 15.95 -9.12
N ALA A 2 -3.96 15.02 -9.94
CA ALA A 2 -4.76 13.85 -10.33
C ALA A 2 -4.77 12.80 -9.21
N THR A 3 -5.92 12.19 -8.97
CA THR A 3 -6.13 11.07 -8.07
C THR A 3 -6.22 9.79 -8.89
N VAL A 4 -5.50 8.75 -8.48
CA VAL A 4 -5.62 7.41 -9.07
C VAL A 4 -6.51 6.56 -8.17
N VAL A 5 -7.40 5.79 -8.78
CA VAL A 5 -8.19 4.79 -8.09
C VAL A 5 -7.48 3.45 -8.27
N CYS A 6 -7.10 2.83 -7.16
CA CYS A 6 -6.48 1.52 -7.17
C CYS A 6 -7.55 0.44 -7.03
N SER A 7 -7.49 -0.56 -7.90
CA SER A 7 -8.43 -1.68 -7.91
C SER A 7 -7.70 -3.01 -7.78
N CYS A 8 -8.36 -4.00 -7.18
CA CYS A 8 -7.81 -5.33 -7.04
C CYS A 8 -7.63 -5.98 -8.41
N VAL A 9 -6.42 -6.48 -8.68
CA VAL A 9 -6.10 -7.14 -9.95
C VAL A 9 -6.96 -8.40 -10.19
N GLN A 10 -7.41 -9.06 -9.11
CA GLN A 10 -8.16 -10.32 -9.21
C GLN A 10 -9.67 -10.11 -9.34
N CYS A 11 -10.27 -9.21 -8.54
CA CYS A 11 -11.73 -9.03 -8.49
C CYS A 11 -12.21 -7.65 -8.95
N ALA A 12 -11.31 -6.80 -9.46
CA ALA A 12 -11.56 -5.43 -9.92
C ALA A 12 -12.24 -4.52 -8.88
N SER A 13 -12.29 -4.92 -7.60
CA SER A 13 -12.92 -4.12 -6.55
C SER A 13 -12.04 -2.93 -6.18
N GLU A 14 -12.67 -1.79 -5.95
CA GLU A 14 -12.00 -0.58 -5.50
C GLU A 14 -11.33 -0.82 -4.14
N LEU A 15 -10.04 -0.52 -4.08
CA LEU A 15 -9.24 -0.67 -2.87
C LEU A 15 -9.08 0.67 -2.14
N GLY A 16 -8.83 1.74 -2.89
CA GLY A 16 -8.74 3.10 -2.38
C GLY A 16 -8.24 4.11 -3.41
N CYS A 17 -8.29 5.40 -3.04
CA CYS A 17 -7.86 6.51 -3.88
C CYS A 17 -6.57 7.14 -3.34
N PHE A 18 -5.59 7.28 -4.23
CA PHE A 18 -4.28 7.82 -3.91
C PHE A 18 -3.97 9.01 -4.82
N ARG A 19 -3.13 9.93 -4.35
CA ARG A 19 -2.58 10.94 -5.27
C ARG A 19 -1.69 10.23 -6.29
N ASN A 20 -1.71 10.67 -7.54
CA ASN A 20 -0.82 10.14 -8.58
C ASN A 20 0.63 10.59 -8.38
N SER A 21 1.23 10.15 -7.28
CA SER A 21 2.60 10.48 -6.87
C SER A 21 3.13 9.26 -6.15
N TRP A 22 3.87 8.43 -6.90
CA TRP A 22 4.34 7.14 -6.46
C TRP A 22 5.87 7.09 -6.55
N THR A 23 6.51 6.55 -5.53
CA THR A 23 7.94 6.27 -5.51
C THR A 23 8.16 4.78 -5.69
N GLY A 24 9.00 4.42 -6.67
CA GLY A 24 9.48 3.06 -6.83
C GLY A 24 10.47 2.72 -5.71
N ILE A 25 10.15 1.70 -4.91
CA ILE A 25 11.02 1.20 -3.83
C ILE A 25 11.83 -0.03 -4.31
N GLY A 26 11.48 -0.61 -5.46
CA GLY A 26 12.21 -1.72 -6.09
C GLY A 26 11.59 -2.12 -7.44
N ASN A 27 11.96 -3.29 -7.98
CA ASN A 27 11.57 -3.72 -9.33
C ASN A 27 10.06 -3.89 -9.56
N SER A 28 9.24 -3.96 -8.52
CA SER A 28 7.78 -4.10 -8.65
C SER A 28 6.99 -3.44 -7.51
N TYR A 29 7.66 -2.68 -6.64
CA TYR A 29 7.06 -2.09 -5.46
C TYR A 29 6.93 -0.58 -5.63
N PHE A 30 5.70 -0.11 -5.53
CA PHE A 30 5.37 1.31 -5.55
C PHE A 30 4.73 1.70 -4.24
N SER A 31 5.19 2.81 -3.66
CA SER A 31 4.57 3.40 -2.48
C SER A 31 4.09 4.81 -2.81
N PRO A 32 2.90 5.21 -2.36
CA PRO A 32 2.43 6.56 -2.57
C PRO A 32 3.28 7.51 -1.72
N VAL A 33 3.70 8.61 -2.33
CA VAL A 33 4.49 9.68 -1.68
C VAL A 33 3.66 10.41 -0.63
N TYR A 34 2.34 10.41 -0.81
CA TYR A 34 1.39 11.05 0.09
C TYR A 34 0.49 10.01 0.72
N PRO A 35 -0.05 10.28 1.92
CA PRO A 35 -1.11 9.46 2.47
C PRO A 35 -2.30 9.41 1.50
N PRO A 36 -3.08 8.32 1.55
CA PRO A 36 -4.27 8.16 0.73
C PRO A 36 -5.25 9.31 0.95
N VAL A 37 -5.95 9.66 -0.13
CA VAL A 37 -6.88 10.81 -0.13
C VAL A 37 -8.19 10.47 0.57
N THR A 38 -8.56 9.19 0.56
CA THR A 38 -9.76 8.66 1.20
C THR A 38 -9.43 7.47 2.09
N TYR A 39 -10.34 7.14 3.00
CA TYR A 39 -10.22 5.96 3.84
C TYR A 39 -10.08 4.70 2.99
N ILE A 40 -9.07 3.91 3.34
CA ILE A 40 -8.61 2.74 2.62
C ILE A 40 -9.47 1.53 3.03
N ASN A 41 -10.75 1.54 2.63
CA ASN A 41 -11.71 0.54 3.11
C ASN A 41 -11.69 -0.78 2.35
N GLY A 42 -11.02 -0.84 1.20
CA GLY A 42 -10.93 -2.04 0.38
C GLY A 42 -9.72 -2.93 0.68
N PHE A 43 -8.85 -2.49 1.59
CA PHE A 43 -7.71 -3.26 2.06
C PHE A 43 -7.95 -3.79 3.48
N GLU A 44 -7.43 -4.98 3.75
CA GLU A 44 -7.40 -5.58 5.08
C GLU A 44 -5.98 -6.08 5.39
N PRO A 45 -5.39 -5.74 6.54
CA PRO A 45 -4.14 -6.37 6.96
C PRO A 45 -4.40 -7.87 7.18
N THR A 46 -3.55 -8.71 6.60
CA THR A 46 -3.63 -10.16 6.70
C THR A 46 -2.25 -10.74 6.93
N GLY A 47 -2.20 -12.02 7.32
CA GLY A 47 -0.94 -12.75 7.52
C GLY A 47 -0.12 -12.28 8.71
N ASP A 48 1.06 -12.89 8.82
CA ASP A 48 2.04 -12.57 9.85
C ASP A 48 2.77 -11.26 9.54
N VAL A 49 3.33 -10.65 10.59
CA VAL A 49 4.17 -9.47 10.44
C VAL A 49 5.62 -9.93 10.26
N PHE A 50 6.19 -9.62 9.11
CA PHE A 50 7.53 -10.03 8.71
C PHE A 50 8.52 -8.88 8.81
N ALA A 51 9.80 -9.19 8.59
CA ALA A 51 10.91 -8.27 8.79
C ALA A 51 10.91 -7.67 10.21
N LYS A 52 10.87 -8.49 11.27
CA LYS A 52 10.89 -8.04 12.68
C LYS A 52 9.71 -7.14 13.09
N GLY A 53 8.51 -7.39 12.58
CA GLY A 53 7.33 -6.62 12.99
C GLY A 53 7.10 -5.34 12.18
N ILE A 54 7.82 -5.15 11.07
CA ILE A 54 7.78 -3.92 10.27
C ILE A 54 6.70 -4.00 9.19
N LEU A 55 6.66 -5.12 8.46
CA LEU A 55 5.86 -5.30 7.25
C LEU A 55 4.77 -6.34 7.48
N GLN A 56 3.55 -6.04 7.06
CA GLN A 56 2.43 -6.97 7.09
C GLN A 56 1.78 -7.06 5.71
N ASP A 57 1.28 -8.24 5.35
CA ASP A 57 0.54 -8.42 4.10
C ASP A 57 -0.76 -7.62 4.12
N LEU A 58 -1.12 -7.07 2.95
CA LEU A 58 -2.32 -6.29 2.76
C LEU A 58 -3.18 -6.98 1.71
N ALA A 59 -4.33 -7.53 2.10
CA ALA A 59 -5.24 -8.22 1.22
C ALA A 59 -6.43 -7.36 0.78
N CYS A 60 -7.06 -7.77 -0.32
CA CYS A 60 -8.30 -7.20 -0.79
C CYS A 60 -9.45 -7.77 0.03
N ARG A 61 -10.18 -6.89 0.71
CA ARG A 61 -11.31 -7.25 1.59
C ARG A 61 -12.39 -8.12 0.94
N LYS A 62 -12.55 -8.05 -0.39
CA LYS A 62 -13.56 -8.85 -1.11
C LYS A 62 -13.12 -10.26 -1.48
N CYS A 63 -11.84 -10.46 -1.77
CA CYS A 63 -11.36 -11.72 -2.36
C CYS A 63 -10.18 -12.34 -1.60
N ALA A 64 -9.77 -11.74 -0.48
CA ALA A 64 -8.64 -12.12 0.36
C ALA A 64 -7.29 -12.25 -0.40
N LYS A 65 -7.21 -11.74 -1.64
CA LYS A 65 -5.96 -11.75 -2.41
C LYS A 65 -5.04 -10.66 -1.88
N VAL A 66 -3.78 -11.01 -1.58
CA VAL A 66 -2.77 -10.19 -0.89
C VAL A 66 -2.32 -8.94 -1.67
N VAL A 67 -3.16 -7.97 -2.02
CA VAL A 67 -2.88 -6.78 -2.89
C VAL A 67 -1.65 -5.89 -2.61
N GLY A 68 -0.95 -6.09 -1.50
CA GLY A 68 0.24 -5.32 -1.16
C GLY A 68 0.83 -5.68 0.20
N LEU A 69 1.60 -4.74 0.74
CA LEU A 69 2.22 -4.76 2.06
C LEU A 69 1.94 -3.43 2.75
N ILE A 70 1.80 -3.43 4.07
CA ILE A 70 1.76 -2.23 4.90
C ILE A 70 2.94 -2.24 5.87
N CYS A 71 3.56 -1.08 6.02
CA CYS A 71 4.64 -0.87 6.97
C CYS A 71 4.12 -0.06 8.15
N ASN A 72 3.96 -0.70 9.31
CA ASN A 72 3.44 -0.06 10.51
C ASN A 72 4.55 0.60 11.34
N ASP A 73 5.71 -0.04 11.46
CA ASP A 73 6.80 0.45 12.33
C ASP A 73 8.18 0.22 11.70
N ALA A 74 8.68 1.18 10.92
CA ALA A 74 10.00 1.09 10.30
C ALA A 74 11.12 1.41 11.33
N PRO A 75 12.22 0.63 11.37
CA PRO A 75 13.36 0.92 12.23
C PRO A 75 14.11 2.13 11.73
N THR A 76 14.75 2.83 12.66
CA THR A 76 15.46 4.09 12.40
C THR A 76 16.62 3.84 11.44
N GLY A 77 16.64 4.53 10.29
CA GLY A 77 17.62 4.32 9.22
C GLY A 77 17.14 3.43 8.05
N HIS A 78 15.93 2.87 8.12
CA HIS A 78 15.34 2.15 6.99
C HIS A 78 14.82 3.11 5.92
N LEU A 79 14.92 2.74 4.64
CA LEU A 79 14.43 3.53 3.50
C LEU A 79 12.96 3.99 3.68
N LEU A 80 12.15 3.16 4.31
CA LEU A 80 10.72 3.41 4.59
C LEU A 80 10.47 4.44 5.69
N LYS A 81 11.42 4.65 6.62
CA LYS A 81 11.33 5.67 7.68
C LYS A 81 11.72 7.07 7.19
N LYS A 82 12.44 7.13 6.06
CA LYS A 82 12.84 8.39 5.42
C LYS A 82 11.67 9.09 4.74
N CYS A 83 10.59 8.37 4.50
CA CYS A 83 9.29 8.95 4.18
C CYS A 83 8.53 9.07 5.50
N GLU A 84 8.27 10.30 5.93
CA GLU A 84 7.75 10.69 7.27
C GLU A 84 6.29 10.27 7.54
N ILE A 85 5.82 9.18 6.94
CA ILE A 85 4.42 8.74 7.00
C ILE A 85 4.38 7.38 7.70
N SER A 86 3.99 7.39 8.96
CA SER A 86 3.58 6.18 9.67
C SER A 86 2.42 5.53 8.89
N ASN A 87 2.52 4.25 8.51
CA ASN A 87 1.61 3.50 7.61
C ASN A 87 1.90 3.65 6.10
N HIS A 88 3.11 3.27 5.68
CA HIS A 88 3.44 3.16 4.26
C HIS A 88 2.75 1.95 3.64
N ILE A 89 1.85 2.20 2.69
CA ILE A 89 1.22 1.14 1.90
C ILE A 89 2.04 0.97 0.63
N ILE A 90 2.41 -0.28 0.36
CA ILE A 90 3.14 -0.69 -0.82
C ILE A 90 2.18 -1.62 -1.57
N THR A 91 1.72 -1.22 -2.75
CA THR A 91 0.65 -1.95 -3.44
C THR A 91 1.13 -2.45 -4.80
N TYR A 92 0.64 -3.62 -5.20
CA TYR A 92 0.73 -4.09 -6.59
C TYR A 92 -0.57 -3.86 -7.37
N ALA A 93 -1.55 -3.19 -6.78
CA ALA A 93 -2.85 -2.96 -7.36
C ALA A 93 -2.75 -2.15 -8.66
N ASN A 94 -3.69 -2.41 -9.57
CA ASN A 94 -3.78 -1.68 -10.82
C ASN A 94 -4.36 -0.29 -10.51
N CYS A 95 -3.49 0.70 -10.35
CA CYS A 95 -3.85 2.09 -10.12
C CYS A 95 -3.92 2.79 -11.47
N ARG A 96 -5.15 3.08 -11.93
CA ARG A 96 -5.39 3.84 -13.16
C ARG A 96 -5.64 5.32 -12.81
N ALA A 97 -5.06 6.20 -13.62
CA ALA A 97 -5.28 7.65 -13.58
C ALA A 97 -6.49 8.05 -14.42
#